data_AF-A0A7V9DNQ6-F1
#
_entry.id   AF-A0A7V9DNQ6-F1
#
_cell.length_a   1.000
_cell.length_b   1.000
_cell.length_c   1.000
_cell.angle_alpha   90.00
_cell.angle_beta   90.00
_cell.angle_gamma   90.00
#
_symmetry.space_group_name_H-M   'P 1'
#
loop_
_entity.id
_entity.type
_entity.pdbx_description
1 polymer ?
#
loop_
_entity_poly.entity_id
_entity_poly.type
_entity_poly.pdbx_seq_one_letter_code
_entity_poly.pdbx_strand_id
1 'polypeptide(L)'
;THLALEAMSQVWLPLQRNWRLNERHYGALQGLDKKATTERHGAEQTHVWRRSYDVPPPPVDEVDERHPLHDRRYRWLPPDVLPATECLHDVVLRVLPYWYDIVAPQLMAGYDVLIGAHGNSLRALLMHLEQVPEDEIPDVNIPTGAPRRYRFDGRLQVVEAEYLGDAQAVAAAAKAVAEQAGT
;
A
#
# COMPACT_ATOMS: atom_id res chain seq x y z
N THR A 1 9.42 -4.98 -8.39
CA THR A 1 10.40 -3.95 -8.82
C THR A 1 11.61 -4.53 -9.51
N HIS A 2 12.39 -5.44 -8.91
CA HIS A 2 13.61 -5.96 -9.54
C HIS A 2 13.37 -6.56 -10.93
N LEU A 3 12.38 -7.44 -11.08
CA LEU A 3 11.97 -8.01 -12.38
C LEU A 3 11.65 -6.95 -13.44
N ALA A 4 11.03 -5.82 -13.03
CA ALA A 4 10.73 -4.72 -13.95
C ALA A 4 12.02 -4.00 -14.38
N LEU A 5 12.95 -3.75 -13.45
CA LEU A 5 14.25 -3.17 -13.76
C LEU A 5 15.09 -4.08 -14.67
N GLU A 6 15.04 -5.40 -14.45
CA GLU A 6 15.67 -6.39 -15.34
C GLU A 6 15.07 -6.35 -16.75
N ALA A 7 13.74 -6.36 -16.87
CA ALA A 7 13.06 -6.28 -18.16
C ALA A 7 13.38 -4.99 -18.92
N MET A 8 13.57 -3.87 -18.21
CA MET A 8 14.00 -2.59 -18.79
C MET A 8 15.52 -2.50 -19.02
N SER A 9 16.31 -3.51 -18.65
CA SER A 9 17.78 -3.47 -18.66
C SER A 9 18.37 -2.30 -17.85
N GLN A 10 17.72 -1.97 -16.73
CA GLN A 10 18.01 -0.82 -15.86
C GLN A 10 18.24 -1.21 -14.39
N VAL A 11 18.78 -2.40 -14.13
CA VAL A 11 19.11 -2.88 -12.77
C VAL A 11 20.14 -2.04 -12.02
N TRP A 12 20.86 -1.18 -12.73
CA TRP A 12 21.84 -0.24 -12.18
C TRP A 12 21.21 1.02 -11.57
N LEU A 13 19.91 1.25 -11.79
CA LEU A 13 19.24 2.40 -11.20
C LEU A 13 19.27 2.35 -9.66
N PRO A 14 19.41 3.50 -8.98
CA PRO A 14 19.36 3.55 -7.53
C PRO A 14 18.04 2.97 -7.00
N LEU A 15 18.14 2.01 -6.07
CA LEU A 15 16.99 1.38 -5.44
C LEU A 15 16.93 1.73 -3.95
N GLN A 16 15.91 2.50 -3.57
CA GLN A 16 15.63 2.83 -2.18
C GLN A 16 14.50 1.94 -1.64
N ARG A 17 14.70 1.38 -0.45
CA ARG A 17 13.71 0.56 0.27
C ARG A 17 13.35 1.29 1.55
N ASN A 18 12.05 1.44 1.82
CA ASN A 18 11.59 2.17 3.00
C ASN A 18 10.35 1.49 3.58
N TRP A 19 10.31 1.31 4.90
CA TRP A 19 9.20 0.68 5.62
C TRP A 19 7.89 1.47 5.47
N ARG A 20 7.97 2.78 5.20
CA ARG A 20 6.81 3.64 4.95
C ARG A 20 6.00 3.20 3.74
N LEU A 21 6.59 2.42 2.82
CA LEU A 21 5.91 1.82 1.66
C LEU A 21 5.42 0.39 1.89
N ASN A 22 5.54 -0.15 3.11
CA ASN A 22 5.04 -1.49 3.42
C ASN A 22 3.52 -1.59 3.28
N GLU A 23 3.03 -2.83 3.11
CA GLU A 23 1.59 -3.14 3.24
C GLU A 23 1.04 -2.77 4.63
N ARG A 24 -0.28 -2.60 4.74
CA ARG A 24 -1.00 -2.39 6.01
C ARG A 24 -0.66 -3.50 7.02
N HIS A 25 -0.35 -3.13 8.25
CA HIS A 25 -0.16 -4.07 9.34
C HIS A 25 -1.50 -4.62 9.84
N TYR A 26 -1.79 -5.89 9.55
CA TYR A 26 -3.06 -6.55 9.93
C TYR A 26 -3.15 -6.96 11.41
N GLY A 27 -2.15 -6.59 12.23
CA GLY A 27 -2.10 -6.90 13.66
C GLY A 27 -2.25 -8.39 13.95
N ALA A 28 -3.08 -8.73 14.92
CA ALA A 28 -3.31 -10.11 15.35
C ALA A 28 -3.90 -11.01 14.24
N LEU A 29 -4.44 -10.43 13.16
CA LEU A 29 -4.97 -11.17 12.02
C LEU A 29 -3.89 -11.70 11.07
N GLN A 30 -2.63 -11.29 11.24
CA GLN A 30 -1.53 -11.82 10.43
C GLN A 30 -1.42 -13.34 10.57
N GLY A 31 -1.45 -14.03 9.42
CA GLY A 31 -1.35 -15.49 9.34
C GLY A 31 -2.67 -16.24 9.57
N LEU A 32 -3.77 -15.54 9.89
CA LEU A 32 -5.08 -16.16 9.97
C LEU A 32 -5.74 -16.19 8.60
N ASP A 33 -6.37 -17.32 8.27
CA ASP A 33 -7.25 -17.37 7.11
C ASP A 33 -8.54 -16.56 7.38
N LYS A 34 -9.21 -16.14 6.31
CA LYS A 34 -10.41 -15.30 6.38
C LYS A 34 -11.59 -16.01 7.04
N LYS A 35 -11.75 -17.31 6.80
CA LYS A 35 -12.80 -18.14 7.38
C LYS A 35 -12.58 -18.28 8.89
N ALA A 36 -11.35 -18.59 9.32
CA ALA A 36 -10.97 -18.64 10.72
C ALA A 36 -11.16 -17.29 11.43
N THR A 37 -10.85 -16.18 10.75
CA THR A 37 -11.08 -14.82 11.28
C THR A 37 -12.58 -14.56 11.45
N THR A 38 -13.39 -14.91 10.44
CA THR A 38 -14.85 -14.74 10.45
C THR A 38 -15.51 -15.60 11.52
N GLU A 39 -15.06 -16.84 11.69
CA GLU A 39 -15.56 -17.76 12.74
C GLU A 39 -15.23 -17.25 14.15
N ARG A 40 -14.07 -16.60 14.34
CA ARG A 40 -13.63 -16.09 15.65
C ARG A 40 -14.24 -14.74 16.01
N HIS A 41 -14.35 -13.83 15.06
CA HIS A 41 -14.69 -12.42 15.30
C HIS A 41 -16.05 -12.00 14.73
N GLY A 42 -16.69 -12.87 13.95
CA GLY A 42 -17.96 -12.58 13.28
C GLY A 42 -17.77 -11.87 11.93
N ALA A 43 -18.75 -12.07 11.04
CA ALA A 43 -18.74 -11.52 9.69
C ALA A 43 -18.81 -9.98 9.68
N GLU A 44 -19.60 -9.38 10.56
CA GLU A 44 -19.74 -7.92 10.63
C GLU A 44 -18.42 -7.26 11.04
N GLN A 45 -17.78 -7.74 12.11
CA GLN A 45 -16.50 -7.19 12.56
C GLN A 45 -15.38 -7.38 11.53
N THR A 46 -15.36 -8.55 10.88
CA THR A 46 -14.40 -8.84 9.80
C THR A 46 -14.63 -7.92 8.61
N HIS A 47 -15.88 -7.63 8.28
CA HIS A 47 -16.24 -6.67 7.23
C HIS A 47 -15.78 -5.24 7.59
N VAL A 48 -15.98 -4.81 8.84
CA VAL A 48 -15.50 -3.50 9.33
C VAL A 48 -13.99 -3.38 9.15
N TRP A 49 -13.17 -4.32 9.62
CA TRP A 49 -11.70 -4.23 9.47
C TRP A 49 -11.22 -4.22 8.01
N ARG A 50 -12.01 -4.82 7.11
CA ARG A 50 -11.67 -4.88 5.69
C ARG A 50 -12.04 -3.62 4.93
N ARG A 51 -13.13 -2.95 5.32
CA ARG A 51 -13.71 -1.83 4.58
C ARG A 51 -13.61 -0.48 5.28
N SER A 52 -13.38 -0.45 6.58
CA SER A 52 -13.23 0.81 7.29
C SER A 52 -11.89 1.46 6.94
N TYR A 53 -11.95 2.78 6.77
CA TYR A 53 -10.78 3.63 6.57
C TYR A 53 -9.95 3.77 7.86
N ASP A 54 -10.61 3.90 9.01
CA ASP A 54 -10.07 4.37 10.28
C ASP A 54 -10.15 3.36 11.43
N VAL A 55 -10.74 2.19 11.23
CA VAL A 55 -10.86 1.14 12.25
C VAL A 55 -9.79 0.06 12.04
N PRO A 56 -8.76 0.00 12.89
CA PRO A 56 -7.72 -1.02 12.77
C PRO A 56 -8.22 -2.39 13.28
N PRO A 57 -7.64 -3.50 12.77
CA PRO A 57 -7.79 -4.81 13.41
C PRO A 57 -7.13 -4.85 14.79
N PRO A 58 -7.35 -5.90 15.60
CA PRO A 58 -6.76 -6.00 16.92
C PRO A 58 -5.22 -5.98 16.85
N PRO A 59 -4.53 -5.25 17.75
CA PRO A 59 -3.08 -5.20 17.78
C PRO A 59 -2.48 -6.57 18.06
N VAL A 60 -1.33 -6.85 17.45
CA VAL A 60 -0.47 -7.96 17.89
C VAL A 60 0.26 -7.54 19.16
N ASP A 61 0.41 -8.45 20.12
CA ASP A 61 1.12 -8.19 21.38
C ASP A 61 2.61 -7.93 21.10
N GLU A 62 3.23 -7.03 21.86
CA GLU A 62 4.66 -6.73 21.73
C GLU A 62 5.56 -7.95 22.01
N VAL A 63 5.12 -8.91 22.82
CA VAL A 63 5.89 -10.13 23.09
C VAL A 63 5.76 -11.19 22.00
N ASP A 64 4.80 -11.05 21.09
CA ASP A 64 4.58 -11.98 19.99
C ASP A 64 5.67 -11.80 18.92
N GLU A 65 6.26 -12.90 18.45
CA GLU A 65 7.34 -12.87 17.44
C GLU A 65 6.95 -12.20 16.12
N ARG A 66 5.64 -12.10 15.82
CA ARG A 66 5.12 -11.39 14.64
C ARG A 66 5.21 -9.87 14.76
N HIS A 67 5.35 -9.33 15.98
CA HIS A 67 5.46 -7.89 16.18
C HIS A 67 6.74 -7.36 15.47
N PRO A 68 6.66 -6.25 14.70
CA PRO A 68 7.81 -5.72 13.96
C PRO A 68 9.05 -5.39 14.82
N LEU A 69 8.88 -5.25 16.13
CA LEU A 69 9.97 -5.07 17.11
C LEU A 69 11.02 -6.18 17.04
N HIS A 70 10.61 -7.40 16.71
CA HIS A 70 11.50 -8.57 16.67
C HIS A 70 12.17 -8.78 15.31
N ASP A 71 11.81 -8.02 14.28
CA ASP A 71 12.39 -8.14 12.94
C ASP A 71 13.63 -7.27 12.77
N ARG A 72 14.76 -7.91 12.46
CA ARG A 72 16.06 -7.26 12.24
C ARG A 72 16.02 -6.15 11.17
N ARG A 73 15.10 -6.19 10.21
CA ARG A 73 14.92 -5.14 9.18
C ARG A 73 14.50 -3.80 9.79
N TYR A 74 13.84 -3.82 10.94
CA TYR A 74 13.28 -2.64 11.60
C TYR A 74 14.06 -2.19 12.84
N ARG A 75 15.18 -2.87 13.18
CA ARG A 75 15.99 -2.61 14.38
C ARG A 75 16.51 -1.17 14.58
N TRP A 76 16.50 -0.37 13.52
CA TRP A 76 16.96 1.03 13.54
C TRP A 76 15.81 2.03 13.58
N LEU A 77 14.57 1.54 13.59
CA LEU A 77 13.40 2.37 13.75
C LEU A 77 13.10 2.51 15.25
N PRO A 78 12.72 3.72 15.69
CA PRO A 78 12.16 3.91 17.03
C PRO A 78 10.97 2.97 17.28
N PRO A 79 10.84 2.36 18.47
CA PRO A 79 9.74 1.44 18.78
C PRO A 79 8.33 2.04 18.55
N ASP A 80 8.16 3.34 18.78
CA ASP A 80 6.90 4.07 18.66
C ASP A 80 6.41 4.25 17.21
N VAL A 81 7.28 4.04 16.21
CA VAL A 81 6.86 4.04 14.79
C VAL A 81 6.53 2.65 14.26
N LEU A 82 6.72 1.59 15.06
CA LEU A 82 6.48 0.21 14.65
C LEU A 82 5.03 -0.17 14.97
N PRO A 83 4.19 -0.44 13.95
CA PRO A 83 2.78 -0.67 14.19
C PRO A 83 2.53 -2.07 14.75
N ALA A 84 1.77 -2.14 15.85
CA ALA A 84 1.13 -3.38 16.29
C ALA A 84 -0.12 -3.70 15.45
N THR A 85 -0.72 -2.70 14.79
CA THR A 85 -1.86 -2.78 13.87
C THR A 85 -1.97 -1.47 13.08
N GLU A 86 -2.64 -1.50 11.94
CA GLU A 86 -2.91 -0.32 11.12
C GLU A 86 -4.31 -0.41 10.49
N CYS A 87 -5.01 0.72 10.47
CA CYS A 87 -6.09 0.98 9.52
C CYS A 87 -5.53 1.63 8.23
N LEU A 88 -6.37 1.97 7.25
CA LEU A 88 -5.88 2.62 6.02
C LEU A 88 -5.42 4.05 6.29
N HIS A 89 -6.07 4.76 7.21
CA HIS A 89 -5.64 6.09 7.66
C HIS A 89 -4.21 6.08 8.21
N ASP A 90 -3.83 5.10 9.04
CA ASP A 90 -2.46 4.99 9.57
C ASP A 90 -1.43 4.79 8.45
N VAL A 91 -1.79 4.00 7.43
CA VAL A 91 -0.95 3.82 6.24
C VAL A 91 -0.76 5.13 5.51
N VAL A 92 -1.82 5.94 5.34
CA VAL A 92 -1.72 7.29 4.75
C VAL A 92 -0.76 8.16 5.54
N LEU A 93 -0.90 8.22 6.86
CA LEU A 93 -0.05 9.04 7.73
C LEU A 93 1.44 8.71 7.60
N ARG A 94 1.81 7.44 7.40
CA ARG A 94 3.23 7.07 7.21
C ARG A 94 3.72 7.19 5.76
N VAL A 95 2.85 7.01 4.77
CA VAL A 95 3.18 7.06 3.34
C VAL A 95 3.40 8.49 2.86
N LEU A 96 2.55 9.44 3.27
CA LEU A 96 2.64 10.82 2.77
C LEU A 96 3.95 11.54 3.10
N PRO A 97 4.55 11.38 4.30
CA PRO A 97 5.89 11.89 4.56
C PRO A 97 6.93 11.34 3.57
N TYR A 98 6.85 10.06 3.18
CA TYR A 98 7.76 9.52 2.16
C TYR A 98 7.52 10.14 0.78
N TRP A 99 6.27 10.42 0.43
CA TRP A 99 5.94 11.16 -0.79
C TRP A 99 6.57 12.56 -0.77
N TYR A 100 6.32 13.35 0.27
CA TYR A 100 6.77 14.75 0.34
C TYR A 100 8.28 14.90 0.54
N ASP A 101 8.93 14.01 1.30
CA ASP A 101 10.34 14.15 1.64
C ASP A 101 11.26 13.54 0.57
N ILE A 102 10.78 12.52 -0.16
CA ILE A 102 11.62 11.72 -1.07
C ILE A 102 11.13 11.78 -2.51
N VAL A 103 9.85 11.48 -2.78
CA VAL A 103 9.35 11.31 -4.15
C VAL A 103 9.11 12.66 -4.84
N ALA A 104 8.35 13.55 -4.20
CA ALA A 104 8.00 14.86 -4.74
C ALA A 104 9.25 15.71 -5.09
N PRO A 105 10.29 15.80 -4.24
CA PRO A 105 11.51 16.52 -4.59
C PRO A 105 12.25 15.92 -5.80
N GLN A 106 12.23 14.59 -5.96
CA GLN A 106 12.83 13.94 -7.13
C GLN A 106 12.08 14.26 -8.42
N LEU A 107 10.74 14.23 -8.38
CA LEU A 107 9.90 14.63 -9.51
C LEU A 107 10.12 16.10 -9.88
N MET A 108 10.21 16.99 -8.88
CA MET A 108 10.51 18.42 -9.09
C MET A 108 11.92 18.66 -9.66
N ALA A 109 12.87 17.78 -9.36
CA ALA A 109 14.21 17.80 -9.95
C ALA A 109 14.26 17.23 -11.38
N GLY A 110 13.12 16.76 -11.93
CA GLY A 110 13.01 16.23 -13.28
C GLY A 110 13.37 14.75 -13.41
N TYR A 111 13.41 13.99 -12.31
CA TYR A 111 13.63 12.55 -12.38
C TYR A 111 12.33 11.79 -12.64
N ASP A 112 12.43 10.69 -13.40
CA ASP A 112 11.39 9.67 -13.47
C ASP A 112 11.47 8.74 -12.26
N VAL A 113 10.36 8.56 -11.54
CA VAL A 113 10.31 7.74 -10.32
C VAL A 113 9.41 6.53 -10.52
N LEU A 114 9.95 5.33 -10.31
CA LEU A 114 9.19 4.07 -10.26
C LEU A 114 8.99 3.63 -8.81
N ILE A 115 7.73 3.57 -8.37
CA ILE A 115 7.35 3.04 -7.06
C ILE A 115 6.80 1.63 -7.23
N GLY A 116 7.47 0.64 -6.64
CA GLY A 116 6.92 -0.69 -6.45
C GLY A 116 6.64 -0.94 -4.97
N ALA A 117 5.35 -1.12 -4.63
CA ALA A 117 4.87 -1.23 -3.26
C ALA A 117 3.69 -2.21 -3.18
N HIS A 118 2.81 -2.05 -2.18
CA HIS A 118 1.72 -2.95 -1.85
C HIS A 118 0.34 -2.29 -1.99
N GLY A 119 -0.74 -3.06 -1.87
CA GLY A 119 -2.10 -2.61 -2.12
C GLY A 119 -2.47 -1.37 -1.31
N ASN A 120 -2.40 -1.41 0.02
CA ASN A 120 -2.83 -0.27 0.84
C ASN A 120 -1.86 0.91 0.78
N SER A 121 -0.56 0.67 0.65
CA SER A 121 0.40 1.76 0.44
C SER A 121 0.19 2.49 -0.90
N LEU A 122 -0.18 1.75 -1.96
CA LEU A 122 -0.50 2.34 -3.25
C LEU A 122 -1.88 3.02 -3.24
N ARG A 123 -2.85 2.49 -2.49
CA ARG A 123 -4.13 3.19 -2.23
C ARG A 123 -3.92 4.50 -1.51
N ALA A 124 -3.07 4.53 -0.47
CA ALA A 124 -2.74 5.76 0.24
C ALA A 124 -2.13 6.83 -0.69
N LEU A 125 -1.23 6.43 -1.59
CA LEU A 125 -0.73 7.34 -2.64
C LEU A 125 -1.86 7.75 -3.60
N LEU A 126 -2.70 6.82 -4.06
CA LEU A 126 -3.80 7.10 -4.98
C LEU A 126 -4.79 8.10 -4.37
N MET A 127 -5.14 7.98 -3.08
CA MET A 127 -5.97 8.95 -2.38
C MET A 127 -5.38 10.36 -2.48
N HIS A 128 -4.07 10.48 -2.26
CA HIS A 128 -3.39 11.77 -2.35
C HIS A 128 -3.30 12.31 -3.78
N LEU A 129 -2.99 11.45 -4.76
CA LEU A 129 -2.75 11.85 -6.14
C LEU A 129 -4.05 12.14 -6.90
N GLU A 130 -5.09 11.36 -6.66
CA GLU A 130 -6.38 11.42 -7.37
C GLU A 130 -7.49 12.03 -6.52
N GLN A 131 -7.19 12.47 -5.29
CA GLN A 131 -8.14 13.09 -4.37
C GLN A 131 -9.36 12.19 -4.09
N VAL A 132 -9.15 10.87 -4.04
CA VAL A 132 -10.23 9.90 -3.77
C VAL A 132 -10.70 10.04 -2.32
N PRO A 133 -12.00 10.24 -2.09
CA PRO A 133 -12.60 10.33 -0.75
C PRO A 133 -12.39 9.07 0.11
N GLU A 134 -12.42 9.25 1.43
CA GLU A 134 -12.23 8.19 2.43
C GLU A 134 -13.32 7.11 2.38
N ASP A 135 -14.53 7.47 1.95
CA ASP A 135 -15.67 6.55 1.81
C ASP A 135 -15.63 5.76 0.49
N GLU A 136 -14.92 6.25 -0.53
CA GLU A 136 -14.77 5.57 -1.82
C GLU A 136 -13.54 4.66 -1.90
N ILE A 137 -12.45 4.99 -1.19
CA ILE A 137 -11.19 4.24 -1.27
C ILE A 137 -11.30 2.73 -0.93
N PRO A 138 -12.18 2.25 -0.02
CA PRO A 138 -12.31 0.83 0.27
C PRO A 138 -12.74 0.00 -0.95
N ASP A 139 -13.46 0.60 -1.89
CA ASP A 139 -13.94 -0.04 -3.11
C ASP A 139 -12.94 0.08 -4.28
N VAL A 140 -11.86 0.86 -4.12
CA VAL A 140 -10.80 0.99 -5.12
C VAL A 140 -9.87 -0.23 -5.10
N ASN A 141 -9.85 -0.93 -6.23
CA ASN A 141 -9.02 -2.12 -6.45
C ASN A 141 -7.88 -1.80 -7.39
N ILE A 142 -6.65 -1.83 -6.88
CA ILE A 142 -5.43 -1.65 -7.67
C ILE A 142 -5.01 -3.02 -8.23
N PRO A 143 -5.01 -3.22 -9.56
CA PRO A 143 -4.60 -4.48 -10.19
C PRO A 143 -3.15 -4.81 -9.90
N THR A 144 -2.90 -6.06 -9.50
CA THR A 144 -1.55 -6.56 -9.27
C THR A 144 -0.75 -6.64 -10.57
N GLY A 145 0.44 -6.02 -10.59
CA GLY A 145 1.38 -6.14 -11.71
C GLY A 145 1.08 -5.25 -12.92
N ALA A 146 0.01 -4.47 -12.90
CA ALA A 146 -0.29 -3.48 -13.94
C ALA A 146 0.30 -2.11 -13.57
N PRO A 147 1.26 -1.57 -14.33
CA PRO A 147 1.84 -0.25 -14.05
C PRO A 147 0.80 0.86 -14.22
N ARG A 148 0.68 1.76 -13.24
CA ARG A 148 -0.11 3.00 -13.35
C ARG A 148 0.85 4.16 -13.58
N ARG A 149 0.74 4.83 -14.73
CA ARG A 149 1.54 6.00 -15.08
C ARG A 149 0.81 7.26 -14.67
N TYR A 150 1.50 8.15 -13.97
CA TYR A 150 1.04 9.50 -13.67
C TYR A 150 1.91 10.52 -14.41
N ARG A 151 1.28 11.53 -15.00
CA ARG A 151 1.95 12.73 -15.51
C ARG A 151 1.54 13.92 -14.67
N PHE A 152 2.51 14.73 -14.28
CA PHE A 152 2.31 15.87 -13.40
C PHE A 152 2.51 17.19 -14.14
N ASP A 153 1.88 18.25 -13.63
CA ASP A 153 2.23 19.63 -13.98
C ASP A 153 3.39 20.16 -13.10
N GLY A 154 3.76 21.42 -13.29
CA GLY A 154 4.84 22.06 -12.53
C GLY A 154 4.56 22.26 -11.03
N ARG A 155 3.37 21.90 -10.55
CA ARG A 155 2.96 21.95 -9.13
C ARG A 155 2.64 20.56 -8.57
N LEU A 156 3.11 19.51 -9.25
CA LEU A 156 2.83 18.10 -8.91
C LEU A 156 1.34 17.77 -8.85
N GLN A 157 0.50 18.49 -9.59
CA GLN A 157 -0.89 18.10 -9.80
C GLN A 157 -0.94 17.06 -10.92
N VAL A 158 -1.75 16.02 -10.74
CA VAL A 158 -1.94 14.98 -11.76
C VAL A 158 -2.68 15.56 -12.95
N VAL A 159 -2.06 15.48 -14.13
CA VAL A 159 -2.66 15.87 -15.42
C VAL A 159 -3.18 14.65 -16.17
N GLU A 160 -2.60 13.48 -15.93
CA GLU A 160 -2.94 12.24 -16.60
C GLU A 160 -2.63 11.05 -15.70
N ALA A 161 -3.55 10.09 -15.64
CA ALA A 161 -3.39 8.84 -14.92
C ALA A 161 -3.95 7.70 -15.77
N GLU A 162 -3.11 6.74 -16.15
CA GLU A 162 -3.53 5.58 -16.94
C GLU A 162 -2.81 4.30 -16.52
N TYR A 163 -3.48 3.16 -16.73
CA TYR A 163 -2.80 1.86 -16.66
C TYR A 163 -2.09 1.59 -17.99
N LEU A 164 -0.85 1.13 -17.91
CA LEU A 164 -0.08 0.71 -19.08
C LEU A 164 -0.33 -0.77 -19.38
N GLY A 165 -0.43 -1.11 -20.67
CA GLY A 165 -0.57 -2.48 -21.16
C GLY A 165 -1.93 -2.78 -21.79
N ASP A 166 -2.25 -4.06 -21.89
CA ASP A 166 -3.51 -4.54 -22.47
C ASP A 166 -4.69 -4.27 -21.51
N ALA A 167 -5.72 -3.55 -22.00
CA ALA A 167 -6.85 -3.13 -21.19
C ALA A 167 -7.67 -4.32 -20.64
N GLN A 168 -7.78 -5.42 -21.38
CA GLN A 168 -8.53 -6.60 -20.92
C GLN A 168 -7.78 -7.30 -19.79
N ALA A 169 -6.45 -7.44 -19.90
CA ALA A 169 -5.61 -8.00 -18.86
C ALA A 169 -5.63 -7.14 -17.58
N VAL A 170 -5.58 -5.82 -17.70
CA VAL A 170 -5.71 -4.89 -16.57
C VAL A 170 -7.07 -5.04 -15.88
N ALA A 171 -8.16 -5.08 -16.65
CA ALA A 171 -9.50 -5.25 -16.11
C ALA A 171 -9.68 -6.61 -15.41
N ALA A 172 -9.14 -7.69 -15.99
CA ALA A 172 -9.16 -9.02 -15.39
C ALA A 172 -8.36 -9.05 -14.06
N ALA A 173 -7.19 -8.42 -14.02
CA ALA A 173 -6.38 -8.31 -12.80
C ALA A 173 -7.10 -7.50 -11.71
N ALA A 174 -7.78 -6.40 -12.06
CA ALA A 174 -8.56 -5.61 -11.12
C ALA A 174 -9.74 -6.41 -10.55
N LYS A 175 -10.43 -7.18 -11.40
CA LYS A 175 -11.50 -8.08 -10.98
C LYS A 175 -11.00 -9.17 -10.03
N ALA A 176 -9.86 -9.77 -10.31
CA ALA A 176 -9.25 -10.78 -9.44
C ALA A 176 -8.91 -10.22 -8.05
N VAL A 177 -8.44 -8.97 -7.97
CA VAL A 177 -8.22 -8.28 -6.69
C VAL A 177 -9.54 -8.04 -5.96
N ALA A 178 -10.60 -7.63 -6.67
CA ALA A 178 -11.92 -7.46 -6.07
C ALA A 178 -12.49 -8.77 -5.52
N GLU A 179 -12.31 -9.90 -6.21
CA GLU A 179 -12.74 -11.23 -5.75
C GLU A 179 -11.95 -11.69 -4.50
N GLN A 180 -10.66 -11.37 -4.45
CA GLN A 180 -9.84 -11.54 -3.24
C GLN A 180 -10.28 -10.58 -2.12
N ALA A 181 -10.79 -9.39 -2.43
CA ALA A 181 -11.30 -8.45 -1.44
C ALA A 181 -12.77 -8.71 -1.02
N GLY A 182 -13.53 -9.53 -1.75
CA GLY A 182 -14.96 -9.79 -1.50
C GLY A 182 -15.31 -11.13 -0.84
N THR A 183 -14.43 -12.13 -0.89
CA THR A 183 -14.53 -13.39 -0.12
C THR A 183 -13.83 -13.30 1.21
#